data_AF-A0A398CRZ1-F1
#
_entry.id   AF-A0A398CRZ1-F1
#
_cell.length_a   1.000
_cell.length_b   1.000
_cell.length_c   1.000
_cell.angle_alpha   90.00
_cell.angle_beta   90.00
_cell.angle_gamma   90.00
#
_symmetry.space_group_name_H-M   'P 1'
#
loop_
_entity.id
_entity.type
_entity.pdbx_description
1 polymer ?
#
loop_
_entity_poly.entity_id
_entity_poly.type
_entity_poly.pdbx_seq_one_letter_code
_entity_poly.pdbx_strand_id
1 'polypeptide(L)' 'MTLTEEQTEKLLKQVNKAYNTEINDILLTALGLAIGEWNDSKQAAIELEGHGREEIGHEVDISRTVGWFTTQYP' A
#
# COMPACT_ATOMS: atom_id res chain seq x y z
N MET A 1 14.27 -11.32 7.18
CA MET A 1 14.17 -10.05 7.94
C MET A 1 12.69 -9.74 8.10
N THR A 2 12.23 -9.47 9.33
CA THR A 2 10.86 -9.05 9.64
C THR A 2 10.93 -7.92 10.67
N LEU A 3 9.94 -7.03 10.66
CA LEU A 3 9.81 -5.99 11.68
C LEU A 3 9.51 -6.63 13.04
N THR A 4 9.99 -6.01 14.12
CA THR A 4 9.55 -6.38 15.46
C THR A 4 8.10 -5.94 15.69
N GLU A 5 7.46 -6.47 16.73
CA GLU A 5 6.12 -6.06 17.14
C GLU A 5 6.06 -4.55 17.43
N GLU A 6 7.04 -4.03 18.18
CA GLU A 6 7.14 -2.59 18.49
C GLU A 6 7.27 -1.73 17.22
N GLN A 7 8.09 -2.16 16.25
CA GLN A 7 8.24 -1.46 14.98
C GLN A 7 6.94 -1.48 14.17
N THR A 8 6.26 -2.62 14.14
CA THR A 8 4.97 -2.78 13.44
C THR A 8 3.88 -1.93 14.10
N GLU A 9 3.86 -1.85 15.44
CA GLU A 9 2.90 -1.01 16.15
C GLU A 9 3.11 0.48 15.84
N LYS A 10 4.36 0.95 15.84
CA LYS A 10 4.68 2.33 15.45
C LYS A 10 4.23 2.59 14.01
N LEU A 11 4.55 1.68 13.09
CA LEU A 11 4.17 1.78 11.69
C LEU A 11 2.66 1.92 11.50
N LEU A 12 1.87 1.07 12.16
CA LEU A 12 0.40 1.06 12.02
C LEU A 12 -0.28 2.24 12.72
N LYS A 13 0.20 2.66 13.90
CA LYS A 13 -0.56 3.57 14.79
C LYS A 13 -0.01 4.99 14.88
N GLN A 14 1.27 5.20 14.54
CA GLN A 14 1.97 6.45 14.85
C GLN A 14 2.48 7.18 13.61
N VAL A 15 3.09 6.47 12.66
CA VAL A 15 3.81 7.11 11.53
C VAL A 15 2.86 7.90 10.62
N ASN A 16 1.67 7.37 10.34
CA ASN A 16 0.69 8.01 9.47
C ASN A 16 0.22 9.40 9.94
N LYS A 17 0.31 9.69 11.25
CA LYS A 17 -0.16 10.96 11.82
C LYS A 17 0.70 12.15 11.41
N ALA A 18 1.96 11.94 11.04
CA ALA A 18 2.88 13.02 10.72
C ALA A 18 2.49 13.74 9.41
N TYR A 19 2.00 12.99 8.43
CA TYR A 19 1.69 13.50 7.09
C TYR A 19 0.28 13.16 6.61
N ASN A 20 -0.56 12.60 7.48
CA ASN A 20 -1.89 12.09 7.15
C ASN A 20 -1.86 11.10 5.97
N THR A 21 -0.89 10.18 6.01
CA THR A 21 -0.66 9.15 5.00
C THR A 21 -1.45 7.87 5.31
N GLU A 22 -1.48 6.98 4.33
CA GLU A 22 -1.85 5.58 4.49
C GLU A 22 -0.61 4.68 4.55
N ILE A 23 -0.82 3.41 4.92
CA ILE A 23 0.27 2.43 5.04
C ILE A 23 1.04 2.25 3.72
N ASN A 24 0.32 2.27 2.59
CA ASN A 24 0.91 2.09 1.26
C ASN A 24 1.86 3.23 0.91
N ASP A 25 1.59 4.48 1.31
CA ASP A 25 2.47 5.62 1.05
C ASP A 25 3.86 5.39 1.67
N ILE A 26 3.89 4.90 2.91
CA ILE A 26 5.13 4.65 3.64
C ILE A 26 5.90 3.49 2.99
N LEU A 27 5.20 2.40 2.68
CA LEU A 27 5.81 1.20 2.09
C LEU A 27 6.34 1.47 0.68
N LEU A 28 5.59 2.19 -0.16
CA LEU A 28 6.01 2.54 -1.52
C LEU A 28 7.17 3.54 -1.51
N THR A 29 7.18 4.48 -0.56
CA THR A 29 8.32 5.38 -0.37
C THR A 29 9.58 4.59 -0.01
N ALA A 30 9.48 3.66 0.94
CA ALA A 30 10.62 2.82 1.33
C ALA A 30 11.10 1.93 0.17
N LEU A 31 10.18 1.39 -0.64
CA LEU A 31 10.50 0.60 -1.83
C LEU A 31 11.22 1.44 -2.89
N GLY A 32 10.74 2.65 -3.19
CA GLY A 32 11.37 3.55 -4.14
C GLY A 32 12.80 3.91 -3.74
N LEU A 33 13.02 4.20 -2.45
CA LEU A 33 14.36 4.46 -1.90
C LEU A 33 15.28 3.23 -2.03
N ALA A 34 14.77 2.04 -1.68
CA ALA A 34 15.54 0.80 -1.76
C ALA A 34 15.94 0.45 -3.20
N ILE A 35 15.03 0.62 -4.17
CA ILE A 35 15.33 0.40 -5.59
C ILE A 35 16.37 1.40 -6.06
N GLY A 36 16.19 2.69 -5.76
CA GLY A 36 17.12 3.75 -6.15
C GLY A 36 18.54 3.53 -5.61
N GLU A 37 18.67 3.09 -4.35
CA GLU A 37 19.97 2.74 -3.76
C GLU A 37 20.58 1.48 -4.40
N TRP A 38 19.75 0.49 -4.73
CA TRP A 38 20.23 -0.80 -5.24
C TRP A 38 20.74 -0.75 -6.68
N ASN A 39 20.11 0.02 -7.57
CA ASN A 39 20.44 0.00 -9.00
C ASN A 39 20.63 1.39 -9.63
N ASP A 40 20.76 2.45 -8.83
CA ASP A 40 20.93 3.85 -9.27
C ASP A 40 19.78 4.36 -10.17
N SER A 41 18.59 3.75 -10.06
CA SER A 41 17.41 4.17 -10.83
C SER A 41 16.77 5.41 -10.21
N LYS A 42 16.43 6.37 -11.07
CA LYS A 42 15.69 7.59 -10.68
C LYS A 42 14.16 7.40 -10.75
N GLN A 43 13.69 6.34 -11.40
CA GLN A 43 12.29 6.03 -11.60
C GLN A 43 12.10 4.51 -11.63
N ALA A 44 10.99 4.03 -11.09
CA ALA A 44 10.59 2.63 -11.15
C ALA A 44 9.09 2.55 -11.47
N ALA A 45 8.72 1.70 -12.42
CA ALA A 45 7.34 1.33 -12.65
C ALA A 45 7.01 0.12 -11.75
N ILE A 46 5.94 0.22 -10.98
CA ILE A 46 5.53 -0.79 -10.01
C ILE A 46 4.06 -1.07 -10.26
N GLU A 47 3.71 -2.34 -10.44
CA GLU A 47 2.31 -2.74 -10.51
C GLU A 47 1.75 -2.85 -9.09
N LEU A 48 0.72 -2.05 -8.79
CA LEU A 48 0.05 -2.01 -7.51
C LEU A 48 -1.24 -2.82 -7.56
N GLU A 49 -1.42 -3.65 -6.52
CA GLU A 49 -2.64 -4.42 -6.33
C GLU A 49 -3.55 -3.73 -5.30
N GLY A 50 -4.80 -3.54 -5.68
CA GLY A 50 -5.85 -3.01 -4.82
C GLY A 50 -6.85 -4.09 -4.44
N HIS A 51 -7.64 -3.80 -3.39
CA HIS A 51 -8.70 -4.71 -2.95
C HIS A 51 -9.81 -4.83 -4.02
N GLY A 52 -9.96 -3.79 -4.85
CA GLY A 52 -10.95 -3.69 -5.92
C GLY A 52 -12.40 -3.72 -5.45
N ARG A 53 -12.61 -3.39 -4.17
CA ARG A 53 -13.93 -3.22 -3.54
C ARG A 53 -14.27 -1.74 -3.38
N GLU A 54 -13.94 -0.96 -4.40
CA GLU A 54 -14.25 0.46 -4.47
C GLU A 54 -15.75 0.67 -4.73
N GLU A 55 -16.29 1.81 -4.33
CA GLU A 55 -17.67 2.19 -4.63
C GLU A 55 -17.85 2.49 -6.13
N ILE A 56 -18.16 1.45 -6.90
CA ILE A 56 -18.46 1.54 -8.33
C ILE A 56 -19.95 1.80 -8.56
N GLY A 57 -20.38 3.04 -8.31
CA GLY A 57 -21.76 3.51 -8.54
C GLY A 57 -22.72 3.30 -7.37
N HIS A 58 -23.98 3.69 -7.56
CA HIS A 58 -24.99 3.59 -6.51
C HIS A 58 -25.53 2.15 -6.39
N GLU A 59 -25.49 1.61 -5.16
CA GLU A 59 -26.24 0.43 -4.66
C GLU A 59 -25.60 -0.98 -4.69
N VAL A 60 -24.30 -1.14 -5.00
CA VAL A 60 -23.67 -2.47 -4.95
C VAL A 60 -22.86 -2.67 -3.66
N ASP A 61 -23.44 -3.37 -2.68
CA ASP A 61 -22.71 -3.82 -1.47
C ASP A 61 -22.02 -5.16 -1.73
N ILE A 62 -20.69 -5.12 -1.81
CA ILE A 62 -19.81 -6.28 -1.98
C ILE A 62 -18.99 -6.59 -0.72
N SER A 63 -19.31 -6.00 0.43
CA SER A 63 -18.53 -6.16 1.67
C SER A 63 -18.41 -7.62 2.14
N ARG A 64 -19.38 -8.48 1.77
CA ARG A 64 -19.44 -9.90 2.18
C ARG A 64 -19.44 -10.87 1.00
N THR A 65 -19.07 -10.43 -0.19
CA THR A 65 -19.08 -11.27 -1.40
C THR A 65 -17.73 -11.94 -1.62
N VAL A 66 -17.72 -13.28 -1.66
CA VAL A 66 -16.54 -14.06 -2.03
C VAL A 66 -16.39 -14.07 -3.55
N GLY A 67 -15.19 -13.77 -4.04
CA GLY A 67 -14.86 -13.69 -5.46
C GLY A 67 -13.47 -13.09 -5.66
N TRP A 68 -13.02 -13.02 -6.90
CA TRP A 68 -11.75 -12.35 -7.25
C TRP A 68 -12.03 -10.90 -7.61
N PHE A 69 -11.72 -9.98 -6.69
CA PHE A 69 -11.93 -8.54 -6.85
C PHE A 69 -10.65 -7.75 -7.12
N THR A 70 -9.46 -8.35 -6.98
CA THR A 70 -8.17 -7.66 -7.11
C THR A 70 -8.09 -6.80 -8.36
N THR A 71 -7.73 -5.52 -8.17
CA THR A 71 -7.42 -4.58 -9.25
C THR A 71 -5.92 -4.45 -9.38
N GLN A 72 -5.44 -4.27 -10.62
CA GLN A 72 -4.04 -4.00 -10.92
C GLN A 72 -3.93 -2.66 -11.64
N TYR A 73 -3.01 -1.80 -11.21
CA TYR A 73 -2.72 -0.53 -11.86
C TYR A 73 -1.25 -0.15 -11.70
N PRO A 74 -0.66 0.56 -12.69
CA PRO A 74 0.68 1.12 -12.57
C PRO A 74 0.74 2.38 -11.70
#